data_AF-A0A7Y7M1R2-F1
#
_entry.id   AF-A0A7Y7M1R2-F1
#
_cell.length_a   1.000
_cell.length_b   1.000
_cell.length_c   1.000
_cell.angle_alpha   90.00
_cell.angle_beta   90.00
_cell.angle_gamma   90.00
#
_symmetry.space_group_name_H-M   'P 1'
#
loop_
_entity.id
_entity.type
_entity.pdbx_description
1 polymer ?
#
loop_
_entity_poly.entity_id
_entity_poly.type
_entity_poly.pdbx_seq_one_letter_code
_entity_poly.pdbx_strand_id
1 'polypeptide(L)'
;MPGVPAKPGLAAKPGVAAGPKLGAGIPVPSRFGESLSTLLPIPTGVGRPLPSVNAPSAWPAPTTAAAPGVSPSETAAAVPPADASGNEGTAAATDPYADESAYADTFYGQIGGHATFEKMIHVFYQGIAADPLLRAMYHEEDLAPAERRMLMFMEQYWGGPRTYLEERGHPRLRMRHVPFAVTPEARDRWLAAMRKGVDAVELSPLHEATLWDYLERAAASLVNAASNPDDRA
;
A
#
# COMPACT_ATOMS: atom_id res chain seq x y z
N MET A 1 -16.54 2.34 -71.75
CA MET A 1 -15.94 2.13 -70.42
C MET A 1 -16.05 3.45 -69.65
N PRO A 2 -16.92 3.54 -68.62
CA PRO A 2 -17.07 4.78 -67.84
C PRO A 2 -15.89 4.99 -66.90
N GLY A 3 -15.50 6.26 -66.75
CA GLY A 3 -14.34 6.72 -65.97
C GLY A 3 -14.50 6.53 -64.46
N VAL A 4 -13.37 6.24 -63.82
CA VAL A 4 -13.23 6.12 -62.37
C VAL A 4 -13.12 7.53 -61.76
N PRO A 5 -13.96 7.91 -60.77
CA PRO A 5 -13.77 9.18 -60.07
C PRO A 5 -12.65 9.09 -59.02
N ALA A 6 -11.83 10.14 -58.99
CA ALA A 6 -10.73 10.33 -58.04
C ALA A 6 -11.24 10.46 -56.59
N LYS A 7 -10.49 9.88 -55.64
CA LYS A 7 -10.74 10.02 -54.19
C LYS A 7 -10.31 11.41 -53.70
N PRO A 8 -11.10 12.09 -52.83
CA PRO A 8 -10.66 13.32 -52.18
C PRO A 8 -9.70 13.02 -51.02
N GLY A 9 -8.69 13.88 -50.87
CA GLY A 9 -7.65 13.81 -49.85
C GLY A 9 -8.17 14.06 -48.44
N LEU A 10 -7.68 13.26 -47.49
CA LEU A 10 -7.97 13.43 -46.08
C LEU A 10 -6.94 14.36 -45.43
N ALA A 11 -7.47 15.34 -44.71
CA ALA A 11 -6.82 16.48 -44.10
C ALA A 11 -5.75 16.15 -43.06
N ALA A 12 -4.78 17.07 -42.96
CA ALA A 12 -3.78 17.14 -41.91
C ALA A 12 -4.43 17.35 -40.53
N LYS A 13 -3.92 16.63 -39.51
CA LYS A 13 -4.31 16.81 -38.10
C LYS A 13 -3.69 18.10 -37.52
N PRO A 14 -4.40 18.89 -36.70
CA PRO A 14 -3.84 20.05 -36.04
C PRO A 14 -3.04 19.69 -34.78
N GLY A 15 -1.92 20.42 -34.63
CA GLY A 15 -1.15 20.78 -33.43
C GLY A 15 -1.28 19.97 -32.14
N VAL A 16 -0.20 19.27 -31.79
CA VAL A 16 0.11 18.88 -30.41
C VAL A 16 0.35 20.15 -29.58
N ALA A 17 -0.51 20.38 -28.59
CA ALA A 17 -0.31 21.39 -27.57
C ALA A 17 0.88 20.97 -26.69
N ALA A 18 1.78 21.93 -26.43
CA ALA A 18 2.92 21.77 -25.54
C ALA A 18 2.46 21.43 -24.12
N GLY A 19 2.88 20.27 -23.62
CA GLY A 19 2.69 19.88 -22.22
C GLY A 19 3.44 20.81 -21.26
N PRO A 20 3.00 20.91 -20.00
CA PRO A 20 3.64 21.78 -19.02
C PRO A 20 5.06 21.30 -18.71
N LYS A 21 5.93 22.28 -18.47
CA LYS A 21 7.35 22.07 -18.18
C LYS A 21 7.52 21.24 -16.91
N LEU A 22 8.32 20.18 -16.98
CA LEU A 22 8.82 19.42 -15.82
C LEU A 22 9.54 20.38 -14.87
N GLY A 23 8.87 20.74 -13.77
CA GLY A 23 9.48 21.37 -12.61
C GLY A 23 9.75 20.30 -11.55
N ALA A 24 10.98 20.29 -11.04
CA ALA A 24 11.46 19.69 -9.79
C ALA A 24 11.02 18.25 -9.45
N GLY A 25 12.00 17.36 -9.23
CA GLY A 25 11.79 15.94 -8.89
C GLY A 25 10.77 15.74 -7.77
N ILE A 26 9.88 14.76 -7.99
CA ILE A 26 8.81 14.38 -7.06
C ILE A 26 9.44 13.95 -5.73
N PRO A 27 9.17 14.65 -4.61
CA PRO A 27 9.66 14.24 -3.31
C PRO A 27 8.89 12.98 -2.87
N VAL A 28 9.60 11.84 -2.82
CA VAL A 28 9.10 10.64 -2.14
C VAL A 28 8.98 10.96 -0.64
N PRO A 29 7.82 10.71 0.01
CA PRO A 29 7.67 11.00 1.43
C PRO A 29 8.63 10.13 2.26
N SER A 30 9.70 10.74 2.77
CA SER A 30 10.55 10.17 3.82
C SER A 30 9.79 10.21 5.15
N ARG A 31 8.88 9.26 5.38
CA ARG A 31 8.12 9.17 6.65
C ARG A 31 8.01 7.76 7.24
N PHE A 32 9.03 6.93 7.03
CA PHE A 32 9.43 5.89 7.98
C PHE A 32 10.94 6.02 8.18
N GLY A 33 11.34 6.40 9.40
CA GLY A 33 12.72 6.77 9.72
C GLY A 33 13.75 5.64 9.51
N GLU A 34 14.86 6.04 8.89
CA GLU A 34 16.26 5.67 9.15
C GLU A 34 16.72 4.20 9.04
N SER A 35 17.60 4.00 8.06
CA SER A 35 18.83 3.16 8.02
C SER A 35 18.81 1.74 8.61
N LEU A 36 18.81 0.73 7.72
CA LEU A 36 19.21 -0.65 8.01
C LEU A 36 20.70 -0.92 7.69
N SER A 37 21.59 0.04 7.97
CA SER A 37 23.03 -0.20 7.84
C SER A 37 23.79 0.30 9.06
N THR A 38 23.95 -0.59 10.02
CA THR A 38 25.15 -0.65 10.85
C THR A 38 25.52 -2.12 11.02
N LEU A 39 26.55 -2.52 10.29
CA LEU A 39 27.24 -3.80 10.40
C LEU A 39 27.88 -3.91 11.77
N LEU A 40 27.58 -4.99 12.50
CA LEU A 40 28.47 -5.55 13.52
C LEU A 40 28.89 -6.95 13.07
N PRO A 41 30.17 -7.34 13.22
CA PRO A 41 30.67 -8.63 12.80
C PRO A 41 30.12 -9.77 13.67
N ILE A 42 29.83 -10.89 13.01
CA ILE A 42 29.44 -12.17 13.64
C ILE A 42 30.68 -12.82 14.26
N PRO A 43 30.72 -13.14 15.56
CA PRO A 43 31.70 -14.08 16.08
C PRO A 43 31.29 -15.52 15.73
N THR A 44 32.16 -16.22 15.01
CA THR A 44 32.09 -17.67 14.79
C THR A 44 32.32 -18.40 16.11
N GLY A 45 31.34 -19.17 16.60
CA GLY A 45 31.48 -19.93 17.84
C GLY A 45 30.41 -21.02 18.03
N VAL A 46 30.76 -22.23 17.59
CA VAL A 46 30.41 -23.57 18.09
C VAL A 46 29.19 -23.73 19.02
N GLY A 47 28.18 -24.46 18.53
CA GLY A 47 27.50 -25.58 19.21
C GLY A 47 26.75 -25.34 20.53
N ARG A 48 25.41 -25.25 20.46
CA ARG A 48 24.52 -25.62 21.58
C ARG A 48 23.16 -26.09 21.05
N PRO A 49 22.59 -27.22 21.54
CA PRO A 49 21.30 -27.72 21.08
C PRO A 49 20.15 -26.84 21.61
N LEU A 50 19.13 -26.65 20.77
CA LEU A 50 17.88 -25.97 21.13
C LEU A 50 17.03 -26.88 22.05
N PRO A 51 16.50 -26.38 23.18
CA PRO A 51 15.50 -27.10 23.95
C PRO A 51 14.10 -26.99 23.31
N SER A 52 13.35 -28.07 23.52
CA SER A 52 11.98 -28.35 23.09
C SER A 52 10.94 -27.31 23.54
N VAL A 53 9.88 -27.22 22.74
CA VAL A 53 8.70 -26.35 22.78
C VAL A 53 8.00 -26.29 24.15
N ASN A 54 7.56 -25.09 24.55
CA ASN A 54 6.23 -24.89 25.11
C ASN A 54 5.76 -23.45 24.88
N ALA A 55 4.65 -23.27 24.17
CA ALA A 55 3.99 -21.98 23.96
C ALA A 55 2.84 -21.85 24.97
N PRO A 56 2.81 -20.82 25.82
CA PRO A 56 1.58 -20.46 26.53
C PRO A 56 0.71 -19.50 25.72
N SER A 57 -0.56 -19.89 25.63
CA SER A 57 -1.72 -19.13 25.17
C SER A 57 -1.86 -17.73 25.77
N ALA A 58 -2.45 -16.85 24.95
CA ALA A 58 -3.14 -15.60 25.30
C ALA A 58 -2.30 -14.43 25.85
N TRP A 59 -2.33 -13.31 25.14
CA TRP A 59 -1.89 -12.02 25.66
C TRP A 59 -3.12 -11.13 25.92
N PRO A 60 -3.21 -10.46 27.09
CA PRO A 60 -4.39 -9.74 27.54
C PRO A 60 -4.51 -8.32 26.94
N ALA A 61 -5.74 -7.80 26.94
CA ALA A 61 -6.08 -6.42 26.56
C ALA A 61 -5.52 -5.39 27.58
N PRO A 62 -5.19 -4.16 27.16
CA PRO A 62 -4.73 -3.13 28.09
C PRO A 62 -5.89 -2.53 28.90
N THR A 63 -5.82 -2.68 30.22
CA THR A 63 -6.57 -1.88 31.19
C THR A 63 -5.87 -0.55 31.43
N THR A 64 -6.66 0.53 31.39
CA THR A 64 -6.28 1.90 31.78
C THR A 64 -5.98 1.99 33.28
N ALA A 65 -4.82 2.54 33.65
CA ALA A 65 -4.58 3.12 34.97
C ALA A 65 -3.58 4.28 34.87
N ALA A 66 -3.99 5.42 35.43
CA ALA A 66 -3.27 6.69 35.45
C ALA A 66 -2.06 6.69 36.39
N ALA A 67 -1.11 7.60 36.15
CA ALA A 67 -0.15 8.08 37.14
C ALA A 67 -0.04 9.62 37.07
N PRO A 68 0.28 10.31 38.19
CA PRO A 68 -0.04 11.72 38.39
C PRO A 68 1.15 12.67 38.17
N GLY A 69 0.80 13.93 37.86
CA GLY A 69 1.42 15.12 38.46
C GLY A 69 2.73 15.64 37.87
N VAL A 70 2.63 16.62 36.97
CA VAL A 70 3.45 17.85 36.96
C VAL A 70 2.79 18.94 36.10
N SER A 71 2.53 20.09 36.71
CA SER A 71 2.29 21.45 36.14
C SER A 71 3.26 22.41 36.86
N PRO A 72 3.65 23.61 36.36
CA PRO A 72 2.85 24.63 35.63
C PRO A 72 3.63 25.25 34.43
N SER A 73 3.28 26.31 33.67
CA SER A 73 2.29 27.41 33.71
C SER A 73 2.24 28.07 32.31
N GLU A 74 1.05 28.57 31.91
CA GLU A 74 0.70 29.75 31.05
C GLU A 74 1.41 30.02 29.69
N THR A 75 0.79 30.52 28.60
CA THR A 75 -0.31 31.48 28.44
C THR A 75 -1.06 31.31 27.08
N ALA A 76 -2.38 31.48 27.14
CA ALA A 76 -3.41 31.87 26.16
C ALA A 76 -3.15 31.96 24.64
N ALA A 77 -4.12 31.44 23.87
CA ALA A 77 -5.07 32.29 23.12
C ALA A 77 -6.39 31.54 22.86
N ALA A 78 -7.50 32.17 23.22
CA ALA A 78 -8.86 31.65 23.21
C ALA A 78 -9.51 31.72 21.82
N VAL A 79 -10.39 30.76 21.52
CA VAL A 79 -11.41 30.82 20.46
C VAL A 79 -12.77 31.04 21.16
N PRO A 80 -13.65 31.95 20.68
CA PRO A 80 -14.93 32.24 21.33
C PRO A 80 -15.93 31.08 21.25
N PRO A 81 -16.93 31.00 22.14
CA PRO A 81 -17.93 29.93 22.13
C PRO A 81 -18.91 30.14 20.97
N ALA A 82 -19.13 29.08 20.20
CA ALA A 82 -20.25 28.99 19.26
C ALA A 82 -21.52 28.63 20.03
N ASP A 83 -22.58 29.40 19.78
CA ASP A 83 -23.92 29.18 20.29
C ASP A 83 -24.41 27.75 20.03
N ALA A 84 -25.06 27.20 21.05
CA ALA A 84 -25.81 25.97 20.97
C ALA A 84 -27.09 26.18 20.15
N SER A 85 -27.17 25.55 18.99
CA SER A 85 -28.43 25.09 18.43
C SER A 85 -28.20 23.78 17.69
N GLY A 86 -29.03 22.81 18.04
CA GLY A 86 -28.84 21.41 17.72
C GLY A 86 -28.75 21.12 16.23
N ASN A 87 -27.92 20.14 15.91
CA ASN A 87 -28.08 19.31 14.74
C ASN A 87 -27.82 17.87 15.20
N GLU A 88 -28.89 17.09 15.35
CA GLU A 88 -28.81 15.63 15.35
C GLU A 88 -28.40 15.18 13.94
N GLY A 89 -27.11 15.36 13.63
CA GLY A 89 -26.50 14.85 12.43
C GLY A 89 -26.16 13.39 12.66
N THR A 90 -26.96 12.48 12.13
CA THR A 90 -26.54 11.10 11.89
C THR A 90 -25.17 11.16 11.19
N ALA A 91 -24.13 10.61 11.81
CA ALA A 91 -22.80 10.54 11.21
C ALA A 91 -22.87 9.64 9.98
N ALA A 92 -23.27 10.23 8.84
CA ALA A 92 -23.08 9.62 7.54
C ALA A 92 -21.59 9.32 7.43
N ALA A 93 -21.25 8.06 7.19
CA ALA A 93 -19.89 7.67 6.85
C ALA A 93 -19.46 8.60 5.71
N THR A 94 -18.53 9.51 6.01
CA THR A 94 -18.01 10.44 5.01
C THR A 94 -17.26 9.57 4.01
N ASP A 95 -17.70 9.59 2.76
CA ASP A 95 -16.99 8.91 1.68
C ASP A 95 -15.55 9.42 1.68
N PRO A 96 -14.53 8.57 1.97
CA PRO A 96 -13.16 9.02 2.12
C PRO A 96 -12.55 9.56 0.81
N TYR A 97 -13.24 9.36 -0.31
CA TYR A 97 -12.87 9.83 -1.64
C TYR A 97 -13.70 11.04 -2.11
N ALA A 98 -14.55 11.62 -1.25
CA ALA A 98 -15.45 12.71 -1.63
C ALA A 98 -14.72 13.99 -2.11
N ASP A 99 -13.51 14.23 -1.61
CA ASP A 99 -12.65 15.33 -2.03
C ASP A 99 -11.29 14.82 -2.53
N GLU A 100 -11.28 14.23 -3.72
CA GLU A 100 -10.05 13.80 -4.41
C GLU A 100 -9.07 14.96 -4.69
N SER A 101 -9.58 16.21 -4.76
CA SER A 101 -8.75 17.38 -5.05
C SER A 101 -7.73 17.67 -3.95
N ALA A 102 -8.04 17.27 -2.71
CA ALA A 102 -7.14 17.36 -1.56
C ALA A 102 -5.84 16.56 -1.75
N TYR A 103 -5.81 15.58 -2.67
CA TYR A 103 -4.65 14.72 -2.92
C TYR A 103 -3.90 15.04 -4.21
N ALA A 104 -4.26 16.10 -4.94
CA ALA A 104 -3.72 16.39 -6.27
C ALA A 104 -2.18 16.48 -6.33
N ASP A 105 -1.55 17.00 -5.28
CA ASP A 105 -0.09 17.14 -5.19
C ASP A 105 0.64 15.87 -4.72
N THR A 106 -0.08 14.80 -4.38
CA THR A 106 0.48 13.53 -3.91
C THR A 106 0.76 12.58 -5.08
N PHE A 107 1.57 11.54 -4.86
CA PHE A 107 1.75 10.50 -5.86
C PHE A 107 0.42 9.80 -6.16
N TYR A 108 -0.40 9.53 -5.14
CA TYR A 108 -1.75 8.98 -5.27
C TYR A 108 -2.60 9.78 -6.26
N GLY A 109 -2.70 11.11 -6.08
CA GLY A 109 -3.46 11.97 -6.98
C GLY A 109 -2.87 12.04 -8.39
N GLN A 110 -1.54 12.13 -8.49
CA GLN A 110 -0.82 12.24 -9.78
C GLN A 110 -1.00 11.01 -10.69
N ILE A 111 -1.26 9.83 -10.14
CA ILE A 111 -1.47 8.61 -10.93
C ILE A 111 -2.94 8.29 -11.18
N GLY A 112 -3.89 9.11 -10.71
CA GLY A 112 -5.32 8.93 -10.94
C GLY A 112 -6.11 8.36 -9.75
N GLY A 113 -5.58 8.48 -8.53
CA GLY A 113 -6.32 8.25 -7.29
C GLY A 113 -6.93 6.85 -7.13
N HIS A 114 -8.06 6.80 -6.44
CA HIS A 114 -8.75 5.57 -6.02
C HIS A 114 -8.97 4.59 -7.19
N ALA A 115 -9.54 5.07 -8.29
CA ALA A 115 -9.88 4.24 -9.44
C ALA A 115 -8.64 3.52 -10.03
N THR A 116 -7.47 4.16 -9.96
CA THR A 116 -6.22 3.56 -10.44
C THR A 116 -5.75 2.45 -9.51
N PHE A 117 -5.71 2.70 -8.20
CA PHE A 117 -5.33 1.67 -7.24
C PHE A 117 -6.34 0.53 -7.18
N GLU A 118 -7.64 0.82 -7.24
CA GLU A 118 -8.70 -0.19 -7.26
C GLU A 118 -8.49 -1.14 -8.46
N LYS A 119 -8.34 -0.60 -9.68
CA LYS A 119 -8.09 -1.40 -10.88
C LYS A 119 -6.81 -2.24 -10.75
N MET A 120 -5.70 -1.61 -10.33
CA MET A 120 -4.41 -2.29 -10.18
C MET A 120 -4.50 -3.45 -9.19
N ILE A 121 -5.07 -3.19 -8.01
CA ILE A 121 -5.18 -4.18 -6.93
C ILE A 121 -6.18 -5.28 -7.30
N HIS A 122 -7.26 -4.96 -8.00
CA HIS A 122 -8.20 -5.94 -8.50
C HIS A 122 -7.54 -6.95 -9.46
N VAL A 123 -6.82 -6.46 -10.47
CA VAL A 123 -6.09 -7.32 -11.42
C VAL A 123 -5.00 -8.13 -10.71
N PHE A 124 -4.32 -7.52 -9.73
CA PHE A 124 -3.36 -8.23 -8.89
C PHE A 124 -4.02 -9.41 -8.14
N TYR A 125 -5.18 -9.22 -7.52
CA TYR A 125 -5.89 -10.27 -6.79
C TYR A 125 -6.48 -11.36 -7.70
N GLN A 126 -6.85 -11.04 -8.93
CA GLN A 126 -7.13 -12.07 -9.95
C GLN A 126 -5.89 -12.96 -10.20
N GLY A 127 -4.70 -12.35 -10.24
CA GLY A 127 -3.43 -13.08 -10.32
C GLY A 127 -3.16 -13.97 -9.11
N ILE A 128 -3.44 -13.48 -7.89
CA ILE A 128 -3.35 -14.28 -6.66
C ILE A 128 -4.30 -15.47 -6.70
N ALA A 129 -5.55 -15.26 -7.11
CA ALA A 129 -6.56 -16.32 -7.19
C ALA A 129 -6.16 -17.43 -8.18
N ALA A 130 -5.46 -17.07 -9.26
CA ALA A 130 -5.04 -17.99 -10.31
C ALA A 130 -3.73 -18.74 -10.01
N ASP A 131 -2.91 -18.27 -9.06
CA ASP A 131 -1.65 -18.93 -8.68
C ASP A 131 -1.89 -19.90 -7.51
N PRO A 132 -1.72 -21.22 -7.69
CA PRO A 132 -2.00 -22.19 -6.62
C PRO A 132 -1.16 -22.00 -5.35
N LEU A 133 0.10 -21.56 -5.48
CA LEU A 133 0.99 -21.37 -4.34
C LEU A 133 0.52 -20.16 -3.52
N LEU A 134 0.22 -19.04 -4.18
CA LEU A 134 -0.26 -17.85 -3.49
C LEU A 134 -1.67 -18.06 -2.93
N ARG A 135 -2.55 -18.69 -3.71
CA ARG A 135 -3.92 -18.98 -3.30
C ARG A 135 -3.97 -19.83 -2.03
N ALA A 136 -3.08 -20.83 -1.89
CA ALA A 136 -3.00 -21.68 -0.71
C ALA A 136 -2.66 -20.91 0.59
N MET A 137 -2.08 -19.71 0.50
CA MET A 137 -1.80 -18.87 1.67
C MET A 137 -3.05 -18.21 2.27
N TYR A 138 -4.19 -18.25 1.58
CA TYR A 138 -5.46 -17.67 2.03
C TYR A 138 -6.41 -18.77 2.49
N HIS A 139 -6.79 -18.73 3.77
CA HIS A 139 -7.73 -19.71 4.33
C HIS A 139 -9.16 -19.48 3.83
N GLU A 140 -9.53 -18.23 3.56
CA GLU A 140 -10.85 -17.84 3.07
C GLU A 140 -10.93 -18.08 1.55
N GLU A 141 -12.13 -18.44 1.07
CA GLU A 141 -12.41 -18.51 -0.36
C GLU A 141 -12.58 -17.15 -1.00
N ASP A 142 -13.23 -16.25 -0.27
CA ASP A 142 -13.41 -14.87 -0.68
C ASP A 142 -12.14 -14.06 -0.38
N LEU A 143 -11.54 -13.52 -1.45
CA LEU A 143 -10.36 -12.66 -1.36
C LEU A 143 -10.73 -11.18 -1.22
N ALA A 144 -11.98 -10.78 -1.39
CA ALA A 144 -12.40 -9.38 -1.37
C ALA A 144 -12.00 -8.65 -0.07
N PRO A 145 -12.09 -9.26 1.13
CA PRO A 145 -11.60 -8.63 2.35
C PRO A 145 -10.08 -8.42 2.34
N ALA A 146 -9.30 -9.32 1.73
CA ALA A 146 -7.85 -9.16 1.60
C ALA A 146 -7.52 -8.06 0.58
N GLU A 147 -8.22 -8.05 -0.55
CA GLU A 147 -8.13 -7.05 -1.62
C GLU A 147 -8.33 -5.63 -1.09
N ARG A 148 -9.43 -5.41 -0.36
CA ARG A 148 -9.71 -4.11 0.27
C ARG A 148 -8.60 -3.65 1.20
N ARG A 149 -7.97 -4.57 1.94
CA ARG A 149 -6.89 -4.22 2.89
C ARG A 149 -5.61 -3.84 2.17
N MET A 150 -5.32 -4.46 1.03
CA MET A 150 -4.21 -4.08 0.17
C MET A 150 -4.48 -2.71 -0.48
N LEU A 151 -5.69 -2.50 -0.99
CA LEU A 151 -6.11 -1.23 -1.60
C LEU A 151 -5.90 -0.06 -0.65
N MET A 152 -6.55 -0.11 0.53
CA MET A 152 -6.42 0.96 1.53
C MET A 152 -4.97 1.19 1.97
N PHE A 153 -4.17 0.11 2.07
CA PHE A 153 -2.76 0.23 2.44
C PHE A 153 -1.97 1.00 1.37
N MET A 154 -2.14 0.65 0.09
CA MET A 154 -1.42 1.27 -1.02
C MET A 154 -1.85 2.72 -1.22
N GLU A 155 -3.13 3.02 -1.13
CA GLU A 155 -3.63 4.39 -1.23
C GLU A 155 -3.04 5.26 -0.14
N GLN A 156 -3.12 4.81 1.13
CA GLN A 156 -2.54 5.53 2.24
C GLN A 156 -1.02 5.69 2.11
N TYR A 157 -0.31 4.66 1.63
CA TYR A 157 1.14 4.71 1.45
C TYR A 157 1.56 5.81 0.47
N TRP A 158 0.79 6.00 -0.60
CA TRP A 158 1.08 6.97 -1.66
C TRP A 158 0.47 8.35 -1.45
N GLY A 159 -0.08 8.61 -0.27
CA GLY A 159 -0.57 9.93 0.15
C GLY A 159 -2.07 10.14 -0.02
N GLY A 160 -2.83 9.10 -0.33
CA GLY A 160 -4.29 9.10 -0.33
C GLY A 160 -4.89 9.01 1.09
N PRO A 161 -6.17 8.58 1.19
CA PRO A 161 -6.90 8.53 2.46
C PRO A 161 -6.24 7.69 3.55
N ARG A 162 -6.48 8.07 4.82
CA ARG A 162 -5.91 7.40 6.02
C ARG A 162 -6.73 6.19 6.52
N THR A 163 -7.62 5.68 5.69
CA THR A 163 -8.59 4.65 6.02
C THR A 163 -7.93 3.37 6.56
N TYR A 164 -6.77 2.97 6.02
CA TYR A 164 -6.05 1.80 6.55
C TYR A 164 -5.67 1.98 8.02
N LEU A 165 -5.09 3.13 8.37
CA LEU A 165 -4.66 3.39 9.74
C LEU A 165 -5.86 3.50 10.68
N GLU A 166 -6.95 4.14 10.23
CA GLU A 166 -8.18 4.31 11.00
C GLU A 166 -8.83 2.95 11.33
N GLU A 167 -8.87 2.04 10.36
CA GLU A 167 -9.52 0.74 10.54
C GLU A 167 -8.60 -0.35 11.11
N ARG A 168 -7.30 -0.30 10.81
CA ARG A 168 -6.35 -1.40 11.08
C ARG A 168 -5.20 -1.00 11.99
N GLY A 169 -5.08 0.28 12.33
CA GLY A 169 -3.94 0.80 13.08
C GLY A 169 -2.62 0.65 12.33
N HIS A 170 -1.52 0.75 13.08
CA HIS A 170 -0.17 0.78 12.50
C HIS A 170 0.10 -0.45 11.59
N PRO A 171 0.68 -0.29 10.38
CA PRO A 171 0.85 -1.38 9.41
C PRO A 171 1.58 -2.61 9.91
N ARG A 172 2.67 -2.43 10.69
CA ARG A 172 3.50 -3.52 11.26
C ARG A 172 3.66 -4.70 10.29
N LEU A 173 4.02 -4.41 9.04
CA LEU A 173 3.91 -5.37 7.92
C LEU A 173 4.59 -6.69 8.22
N ARG A 174 5.85 -6.69 8.68
CA ARG A 174 6.57 -7.92 9.03
C ARG A 174 5.80 -8.77 10.03
N MET A 175 5.31 -8.17 11.12
CA MET A 175 4.52 -8.89 12.14
C MET A 175 3.27 -9.56 11.54
N ARG A 176 2.60 -8.90 10.61
CA ARG A 176 1.41 -9.44 9.93
C ARG A 176 1.73 -10.51 8.88
N HIS A 177 2.98 -10.59 8.41
CA HIS A 177 3.43 -11.59 7.44
C HIS A 177 4.14 -12.79 8.09
N VAL A 178 4.59 -12.69 9.35
CA VAL A 178 5.20 -13.80 10.12
C VAL A 178 4.38 -15.11 10.10
N PRO A 179 3.04 -15.09 10.18
CA PRO A 179 2.26 -16.33 10.16
C PRO A 179 2.32 -17.12 8.84
N PHE A 180 2.79 -16.51 7.76
CA PHE A 180 2.86 -17.12 6.44
C PHE A 180 4.32 -17.42 6.08
N ALA A 181 4.55 -18.57 5.43
CA ALA A 181 5.86 -18.90 4.86
C ALA A 181 6.08 -18.12 3.56
N VAL A 182 6.58 -16.89 3.68
CA VAL A 182 6.91 -16.05 2.52
C VAL A 182 8.30 -16.45 2.04
N THR A 183 8.33 -17.33 1.04
CA THR A 183 9.56 -17.81 0.38
C THR A 183 10.01 -16.87 -0.75
N PRO A 184 11.26 -16.98 -1.24
CA PRO A 184 11.67 -16.28 -2.45
C PRO A 184 10.78 -16.58 -3.67
N GLU A 185 10.33 -17.83 -3.81
CA GLU A 185 9.40 -18.20 -4.87
C GLU A 185 8.03 -17.52 -4.71
N ALA A 186 7.48 -17.50 -3.49
CA ALA A 186 6.23 -16.80 -3.21
C ALA A 186 6.34 -15.30 -3.54
N ARG A 187 7.46 -14.67 -3.16
CA ARG A 187 7.75 -13.26 -3.51
C ARG A 187 7.76 -13.07 -5.03
N ASP A 188 8.43 -13.93 -5.77
CA ASP A 188 8.57 -13.78 -7.23
C ASP A 188 7.22 -13.97 -7.94
N ARG A 189 6.42 -14.95 -7.52
CA ARG A 189 5.05 -15.15 -8.02
C ARG A 189 4.14 -13.98 -7.66
N TRP A 190 4.27 -13.44 -6.44
CA TRP A 190 3.54 -12.25 -6.01
C TRP A 190 3.90 -11.03 -6.87
N LEU A 191 5.19 -10.82 -7.14
CA LEU A 191 5.65 -9.74 -8.02
C LEU A 191 5.15 -9.95 -9.46
N ALA A 192 5.13 -11.17 -9.96
CA ALA A 192 4.58 -11.47 -11.28
C ALA A 192 3.07 -11.16 -11.37
N ALA A 193 2.30 -11.45 -10.32
CA ALA A 193 0.89 -11.07 -10.23
C ALA A 193 0.73 -9.55 -10.15
N MET A 194 1.55 -8.87 -9.34
CA MET A 194 1.49 -7.43 -9.17
C MET A 194 1.88 -6.69 -10.46
N ARG A 195 2.85 -7.23 -11.22
CA ARG A 195 3.26 -6.68 -12.53
C ARG A 195 2.07 -6.57 -13.49
N LYS A 196 1.21 -7.59 -13.54
CA LYS A 196 -0.01 -7.56 -14.35
C LYS A 196 -0.96 -6.43 -13.91
N GLY A 197 -1.07 -6.20 -12.60
CA GLY A 197 -1.84 -5.09 -12.05
C GLY A 197 -1.29 -3.72 -12.47
N VAL A 198 0.03 -3.54 -12.35
CA VAL A 198 0.70 -2.29 -12.76
C VAL A 198 0.62 -2.08 -14.28
N ASP A 199 0.77 -3.13 -15.09
CA ASP A 199 0.61 -3.05 -16.55
C ASP A 199 -0.82 -2.61 -16.92
N ALA A 200 -1.82 -3.09 -16.19
CA ALA A 200 -3.23 -2.81 -16.49
C ALA A 200 -3.63 -1.34 -16.29
N VAL A 201 -2.85 -0.56 -15.54
CA VAL A 201 -3.13 0.87 -15.30
C VAL A 201 -2.33 1.82 -16.20
N GLU A 202 -1.44 1.30 -17.07
CA GLU A 202 -0.77 2.04 -18.14
C GLU A 202 -0.15 3.37 -17.68
N LEU A 203 0.58 3.32 -16.55
CA LEU A 203 1.22 4.51 -15.98
C LEU A 203 2.29 5.11 -16.90
N SER A 204 2.58 6.40 -16.71
CA SER A 204 3.75 7.00 -17.33
C SER A 204 5.03 6.27 -16.87
N PRO A 205 6.08 6.17 -17.70
CA PRO A 205 7.29 5.41 -17.34
C PRO A 205 7.93 5.83 -16.00
N LEU A 206 7.88 7.11 -15.65
CA LEU A 206 8.43 7.60 -14.39
C LEU A 206 7.58 7.18 -13.17
N HIS A 207 6.26 7.26 -13.29
CA HIS A 207 5.34 6.83 -12.23
C HIS A 207 5.41 5.32 -12.03
N GLU A 208 5.44 4.57 -13.12
CA GLU A 208 5.60 3.12 -13.08
C GLU A 208 6.89 2.71 -12.39
N ALA A 209 8.03 3.27 -12.80
CA ALA A 209 9.33 2.96 -12.20
C ALA A 209 9.36 3.27 -10.70
N THR A 210 8.79 4.40 -10.27
CA THR A 210 8.71 4.80 -8.86
C THR A 210 7.88 3.81 -8.03
N LEU A 211 6.71 3.43 -8.55
CA LEU A 211 5.83 2.46 -7.90
C LEU A 211 6.48 1.07 -7.83
N TRP A 212 7.06 0.61 -8.94
CA TRP A 212 7.67 -0.70 -9.06
C TRP A 212 8.87 -0.88 -8.14
N ASP A 213 9.76 0.11 -8.08
CA ASP A 213 10.93 0.13 -7.20
C ASP A 213 10.54 0.02 -5.70
N TYR A 214 9.44 0.65 -5.30
CA TYR A 214 8.88 0.43 -3.96
C TYR A 214 8.38 -1.01 -3.76
N LEU A 215 7.57 -1.53 -4.69
CA LEU A 215 6.96 -2.86 -4.58
C LEU A 215 8.02 -3.97 -4.49
N GLU A 216 9.08 -3.90 -5.29
CA GLU A 216 10.19 -4.85 -5.27
C GLU A 216 10.89 -4.88 -3.91
N ARG A 217 11.27 -3.71 -3.39
CA ARG A 217 11.91 -3.60 -2.07
C ARG A 217 10.98 -4.05 -0.94
N ALA A 218 9.72 -3.66 -1.00
CA ALA A 218 8.72 -4.03 -0.01
C ALA A 218 8.55 -5.56 0.02
N ALA A 219 8.32 -6.19 -1.13
CA ALA A 219 8.17 -7.64 -1.25
C ALA A 219 9.43 -8.39 -0.77
N ALA A 220 10.62 -7.93 -1.17
CA ALA A 220 11.89 -8.50 -0.70
C ALA A 220 12.04 -8.43 0.83
N SER A 221 11.60 -7.34 1.46
CA SER A 221 11.71 -7.16 2.92
C SER A 221 10.82 -8.08 3.76
N LEU A 222 9.81 -8.70 3.12
CA LEU A 222 8.81 -9.57 3.77
C LEU A 222 9.15 -11.06 3.69
N VAL A 223 10.13 -11.46 2.88
CA VAL A 223 10.63 -12.84 2.83
C VAL A 223 11.09 -13.27 4.22
N ASN A 224 10.57 -14.39 4.70
CA ASN A 224 10.77 -14.89 6.06
C ASN A 224 11.01 -16.42 6.14
N ALA A 225 10.96 -17.13 5.01
CA ALA A 225 11.19 -18.57 4.92
C ALA A 225 12.08 -18.92 3.73
N ALA A 226 12.86 -20.01 3.83
CA ALA A 226 13.73 -20.47 2.75
C ALA A 226 13.00 -21.36 1.73
N SER A 227 12.00 -22.13 2.17
CA SER A 227 11.21 -23.09 1.38
C SER A 227 9.81 -23.21 1.99
N ASN A 228 8.85 -23.78 1.26
CA ASN A 228 7.55 -24.12 1.86
C ASN A 228 7.76 -25.24 2.90
N PRO A 229 7.00 -25.30 4.01
CA PRO A 229 7.14 -26.38 4.99
C PRO A 229 6.85 -27.76 4.41
N ASP A 230 5.91 -27.84 3.47
CA ASP A 230 5.48 -29.10 2.83
C ASP A 230 6.55 -29.69 1.90
N ASP A 231 7.50 -28.88 1.41
CA ASP A 231 8.58 -29.33 0.52
C ASP A 231 9.69 -30.11 1.26
N ARG A 232 9.63 -30.18 2.59
CA ARG A 232 10.63 -30.88 3.42
C ARG A 232 10.24 -32.30 3.81
N ALA A 233 9.07 -32.77 3.37
CA ALA A 233 8.56 -34.12 3.60
C ALA A 233 9.01 -35.08 2.50
#